data_AF-A0A5E4ISU2-F1
#
_entry.id   AF-A0A5E4ISU2-F1
#
_cell.length_a   1.000
_cell.length_b   1.000
_cell.length_c   1.000
_cell.angle_alpha   90.00
_cell.angle_beta   90.00
_cell.angle_gamma   90.00
#
_symmetry.space_group_name_H-M   'P 1'
#
loop_
_entity.id
_entity.type
_entity.pdbx_description
1 polymer ?
#
loop_
_entity_poly.entity_id
_entity_poly.type
_entity_poly.pdbx_seq_one_letter_code
_entity_poly.pdbx_strand_id
1 'polypeptide(L)' 'MVRVLCNDSEIEVPEGEACQICGSELEEYDEVTGTAIFGYYHWTCVSHTDA' A
#
# COMPACT_ATOMS: atom_id res chain seq x y z
N MET A 1 -2.58 3.45 -13.66
CA MET A 1 -1.53 3.15 -12.66
C MET A 1 -1.60 4.23 -11.61
N VAL A 2 -1.47 3.89 -10.33
CA VAL A 2 -1.46 4.83 -9.20
C VAL A 2 -0.05 4.92 -8.62
N ARG A 3 0.40 6.12 -8.26
CA ARG A 3 1.69 6.33 -7.60
C ARG A 3 1.53 6.27 -6.09
N VAL A 4 2.27 5.39 -5.44
CA VAL A 4 2.26 5.21 -3.98
C VAL A 4 3.67 5.34 -3.42
N LEU A 5 3.78 5.58 -2.11
CA LEU A 5 5.05 5.76 -1.41
C LEU A 5 5.45 4.48 -0.69
N CYS A 6 6.55 3.85 -1.09
CA CYS A 6 7.09 2.65 -0.46
C CYS A 6 8.54 2.91 -0.02
N ASN A 7 8.82 2.89 1.28
CA ASN A 7 10.14 3.18 1.87
C ASN A 7 10.80 4.44 1.26
N ASP A 8 10.11 5.58 1.36
CA ASP A 8 10.56 6.89 0.86
C ASP A 8 10.79 6.97 -0.68
N SER A 9 10.29 5.99 -1.44
CA SER A 9 10.36 5.95 -2.90
C SER A 9 8.96 5.90 -3.52
N GLU A 10 8.77 6.62 -4.63
CA GLU A 10 7.55 6.51 -5.44
C GLU A 10 7.60 5.24 -6.30
N ILE A 11 6.55 4.44 -6.24
CA ILE A 11 6.36 3.27 -7.11
C ILE A 11 4.99 3.34 -7.79
N GLU A 12 4.86 2.69 -8.94
CA GLU A 12 3.58 2.57 -9.64
C GLU A 12 2.93 1.21 -9.38
N VAL A 13 1.66 1.24 -8.99
CA VAL A 13 0.81 0.06 -8.82
C VAL A 13 -0.37 0.09 -9.80
N PRO A 14 -0.98 -1.07 -10.12
CA PRO A 14 -2.19 -1.12 -10.94
C PRO A 14 -3.33 -0.28 -10.35
N GLU A 15 -4.19 0.28 -11.20
CA GLU A 15 -5.45 0.89 -10.73
C GLU A 15 -6.35 -0.18 -10.10
N GLY A 16 -7.01 0.16 -9.01
CA GLY A 16 -7.83 -0.77 -8.24
C GLY A 16 -7.03 -1.79 -7.41
N GLU A 17 -5.70 -1.66 -7.35
CA GLU A 17 -4.91 -2.42 -6.36
C GLU A 17 -5.41 -2.06 -4.96
N ALA A 18 -5.81 -3.06 -4.18
CA ALA A 18 -6.39 -2.86 -2.87
C ALA A 18 -5.42 -3.27 -1.77
N CYS A 19 -5.40 -2.48 -0.69
CA CYS A 19 -4.73 -2.86 0.55
C CYS A 19 -5.34 -4.17 1.06
N GLN A 20 -4.54 -5.22 1.15
CA GLN A 20 -5.04 -6.55 1.54
C GLN A 20 -5.45 -6.66 3.02
N ILE A 21 -5.21 -5.61 3.84
CA ILE A 21 -5.63 -5.55 5.24
C ILE A 21 -7.01 -4.89 5.38
N CYS A 22 -7.19 -3.68 4.86
CA CYS A 22 -8.44 -2.93 5.01
C CYS A 22 -9.43 -3.11 3.85
N GLY A 23 -8.98 -3.62 2.71
CA GLY A 23 -9.78 -3.82 1.50
C GLY A 23 -10.03 -2.54 0.70
N SER A 24 -9.54 -1.38 1.14
CA SER A 24 -9.62 -0.12 0.39
C SER A 24 -8.63 -0.11 -0.77
N GLU A 25 -9.03 0.50 -1.89
CA GLU A 25 -8.12 0.79 -3.01
C GLU A 25 -6.97 1.71 -2.56
N LEU A 26 -5.80 1.51 -3.15
CA LEU A 26 -4.64 2.37 -2.94
C LEU A 26 -4.81 3.65 -3.77
N GLU A 27 -4.63 4.78 -3.11
CA GLU A 27 -4.74 6.12 -3.68
C GLU A 27 -3.38 6.76 -3.90
N GLU A 28 -3.36 7.89 -4.62
CA GLU A 28 -2.12 8.60 -4.94
C GLU A 28 -1.43 9.09 -3.65
N TYR A 29 -0.14 8.79 -3.53
CA TYR A 29 0.70 9.09 -2.36
C TYR A 29 0.38 8.33 -1.08
N ASP A 30 -0.42 7.24 -1.16
CA ASP A 30 -0.57 6.35 -0.02
C ASP A 30 0.79 5.79 0.43
N GLU A 31 1.06 5.88 1.72
CA GLU A 31 2.20 5.22 2.35
C GLU A 31 1.91 3.72 2.45
N VAL A 32 2.68 2.92 1.73
CA VAL A 32 2.49 1.48 1.63
C VAL A 32 3.76 0.72 2.01
N THR A 33 3.56 -0.53 2.40
CA THR A 33 4.59 -1.55 2.50
C THR A 33 4.16 -2.79 1.71
N GLY A 34 5.10 -3.68 1.40
CA GLY A 34 4.84 -4.90 0.65
C GLY A 34 5.55 -4.97 -0.71
N THR A 35 5.12 -5.91 -1.54
CA THR A 35 5.71 -6.20 -2.85
C THR A 35 4.64 -6.67 -3.82
N ALA A 36 4.87 -6.54 -5.12
CA ALA A 36 3.96 -7.09 -6.14
C ALA A 36 3.70 -8.61 -6.02
N ILE A 37 4.54 -9.37 -5.30
CA ILE A 37 4.37 -10.81 -5.09
C ILE A 37 3.42 -11.10 -3.93
N PHE A 38 3.52 -10.35 -2.84
CA PHE A 38 2.77 -10.59 -1.59
C PHE A 38 1.56 -9.65 -1.43
N GLY A 39 1.45 -8.65 -2.31
CA GLY A 39 0.49 -7.56 -2.20
C GLY A 39 1.08 -6.34 -1.50
N TYR A 40 0.34 -5.24 -1.60
CA TYR A 40 0.63 -3.98 -0.94
C TYR A 40 -0.36 -3.72 0.20
N TYR A 41 0.08 -3.01 1.22
CA TYR A 41 -0.70 -2.68 2.40
C TYR A 41 -0.39 -1.26 2.84
N HIS A 42 -1.39 -0.51 3.32
CA HIS A 42 -1.13 0.78 3.96
C HIS A 42 -0.20 0.60 5.17
N TRP A 43 0.78 1.48 5.29
CA TRP A 43 1.71 1.50 6.41
C TRP A 43 0.98 1.57 7.76
N THR A 44 -0.08 2.38 7.82
CA THR A 44 -0.96 2.51 9.00
C THR A 44 -1.66 1.19 9.34
N CYS A 45 -2.18 0.47 8.34
CA CYS A 45 -2.84 -0.82 8.55
C CYS A 45 -1.90 -1.88 9.16
N VAL A 46 -0.61 -1.87 8.80
CA VAL A 46 0.41 -2.76 9.40
C VAL A 46 0.81 -2.28 10.80
N SER A 47 0.90 -0.96 11.00
CA SER A 47 1.30 -0.36 12.27
C SER A 47 0.25 -0.49 13.39
N HIS A 48 -1.00 -0.85 13.05
CA HIS A 48 -2.05 -1.14 14.03
C HIS A 48 -1.93 -2.55 14.67
N THR A 49 -0.88 -3.32 14.36
CA THR A 49 -0.58 -4.59 15.01
C THR A 49 0.33 -4.49 16.24
N ASP A 50 0.50 -3.31 16.83
CA ASP A 50 1.03 -3.19 18.19
C ASP A 50 -0.12 -3.28 19.20
N ALA A 51 -0.37 -4.51 19.67
CA ALA A 51 -1.22 -4.82 20.82
C ALA A 51 -0.38 -5.34 21.99
#